data_AF-U9WCV5-F1
#
_entry.id   AF-U9WCV5-F1
#
_cell.length_a   1.000
_cell.length_b   1.000
_cell.length_c   1.000
_cell.angle_alpha   90.00
_cell.angle_beta   90.00
_cell.angle_gamma   90.00
#
_symmetry.space_group_name_H-M   'P 1'
#
loop_
_entity.id
_entity.type
_entity.pdbx_description
1 polymer ?
#
loop_
_entity_poly.entity_id
_entity_poly.type
_entity_poly.pdbx_seq_one_letter_code
_entity_poly.pdbx_strand_id
1 'polypeptide(L)'
;MTAKRNTQGLSDSAQRKRQETFKKVDKGIQQLIKTQHPITFSAVAEAAGVSKAWLYKEASVKQRIEQLRDQSRQTGPSQRRESASEKSLRGLNQTLRNRLQTVEAENRELRRQNEIFGGYLLRIRELEKQLQHLEAENQQLKHLKTGTTHNTRVYKQDLNALGIKLNSTLRNLIRATPNAIVETAIQALEEALSRGLVSNPGGFLHAAVKDCWQPNESLGNVAELDTFNEWWRWAYDQGLVKAATQIDGVQHVLTADEEWLPLDTALTRYPMDTAIANPPLP
;
A
#
# COMPACT_ATOMS: atom_id res chain seq x y z
N MET A 1 -50.49 42.28 -103.04
CA MET A 1 -50.66 42.75 -101.65
C MET A 1 -50.98 41.56 -100.76
N THR A 2 -50.08 41.21 -99.86
CA THR A 2 -50.07 39.94 -99.11
C THR A 2 -51.04 40.01 -97.94
N ALA A 3 -52.06 39.16 -97.94
CA ALA A 3 -53.08 39.09 -96.90
C ALA A 3 -52.45 38.71 -95.54
N LYS A 4 -52.61 39.58 -94.52
CA LYS A 4 -52.27 39.27 -93.12
C LYS A 4 -53.16 38.10 -92.67
N ARG A 5 -52.55 36.93 -92.49
CA ARG A 5 -53.21 35.70 -92.01
C ARG A 5 -53.56 35.88 -90.53
N ASN A 6 -54.83 35.69 -90.18
CA ASN A 6 -55.32 35.67 -88.81
C ASN A 6 -54.87 34.38 -88.09
N THR A 7 -53.59 34.31 -87.69
CA THR A 7 -52.99 33.16 -86.99
C THR A 7 -53.16 33.21 -85.47
N GLN A 8 -53.50 34.38 -84.92
CA GLN A 8 -53.56 34.59 -83.48
C GLN A 8 -54.74 33.85 -82.83
N GLY A 9 -55.94 33.91 -83.42
CA GLY A 9 -57.12 33.23 -82.87
C GLY A 9 -57.05 31.70 -82.87
N LEU A 10 -56.33 31.11 -83.83
CA LEU A 10 -56.05 29.66 -83.90
C LEU A 10 -55.07 29.23 -82.81
N SER A 11 -54.03 30.03 -82.57
CA SER A 11 -53.05 29.81 -81.50
C SER A 11 -53.71 29.87 -80.11
N ASP A 12 -54.54 30.89 -79.87
CA ASP A 12 -55.21 31.09 -78.58
C ASP A 12 -56.21 29.97 -78.26
N SER A 13 -56.95 29.50 -79.26
CA SER A 13 -57.87 28.36 -79.11
C SER A 13 -57.13 27.05 -78.84
N ALA A 14 -56.01 26.80 -79.52
CA ALA A 14 -55.16 25.64 -79.28
C ALA A 14 -54.55 25.66 -77.86
N GLN A 15 -54.14 26.83 -77.39
CA GLN A 15 -53.57 27.01 -76.06
C GLN A 15 -54.61 26.78 -74.95
N ARG A 16 -55.85 27.28 -75.13
CA ARG A 16 -56.96 27.02 -74.19
C ARG A 16 -57.28 25.53 -74.08
N LYS A 17 -57.43 24.85 -75.21
CA LYS A 17 -57.69 23.38 -75.22
C LYS A 17 -56.56 22.59 -74.56
N ARG A 18 -55.30 23.02 -74.76
CA ARG A 18 -54.14 22.40 -74.09
C ARG A 18 -54.21 22.57 -72.58
N GLN A 19 -54.48 23.79 -72.09
CA GLN A 19 -54.61 24.08 -70.65
C GLN A 19 -55.76 23.32 -69.99
N GLU A 20 -56.91 23.19 -70.66
CA GLU A 20 -58.02 22.36 -70.16
C GLU A 20 -57.63 20.90 -70.04
N THR A 21 -56.86 20.38 -71.00
CA THR A 21 -56.37 19.00 -70.99
C THR A 21 -55.39 18.76 -69.84
N PHE A 22 -54.50 19.72 -69.55
CA PHE A 22 -53.64 19.68 -68.35
C PHE A 22 -54.46 19.59 -67.05
N LYS A 23 -55.49 20.42 -66.90
CA LYS A 23 -56.36 20.40 -65.71
C LYS A 23 -57.07 19.06 -65.53
N LYS A 24 -57.47 18.41 -66.62
CA LYS A 24 -58.07 17.06 -66.57
C LYS A 24 -57.07 16.01 -66.10
N VAL A 25 -55.83 16.06 -66.60
CA VAL A 25 -54.75 15.16 -66.18
C VAL A 25 -54.41 15.34 -64.71
N ASP A 26 -54.29 16.58 -64.23
CA ASP A 26 -54.04 16.84 -62.81
C ASP A 26 -55.14 16.28 -61.91
N LYS A 27 -56.41 16.45 -62.30
CA LYS A 27 -57.55 15.85 -61.58
C LYS A 27 -57.51 14.33 -61.60
N GLY A 28 -57.18 13.72 -62.73
CA GLY A 28 -57.04 12.26 -62.85
C GLY A 28 -55.94 11.70 -61.94
N ILE A 29 -54.79 12.38 -61.88
CA ILE A 29 -53.70 12.03 -60.96
C ILE A 29 -54.14 12.16 -59.50
N GLN A 30 -54.82 13.25 -59.13
CA GLN A 30 -55.34 13.44 -57.76
C GLN A 30 -56.33 12.35 -57.37
N GLN A 31 -57.19 11.91 -58.29
CA GLN A 31 -58.13 10.83 -58.05
C GLN A 31 -57.41 9.51 -57.76
N LEU A 32 -56.39 9.15 -58.57
CA LEU A 32 -55.61 7.92 -58.37
C LEU A 32 -54.85 7.92 -57.04
N ILE A 33 -54.34 9.08 -56.60
CA ILE A 33 -53.71 9.24 -55.28
C ILE A 33 -54.74 8.99 -54.17
N LYS A 34 -55.94 9.60 -54.27
CA LYS A 34 -57.01 9.44 -53.27
C LYS A 34 -57.51 7.99 -53.16
N THR A 35 -57.62 7.28 -54.29
CA THR A 35 -58.07 5.88 -54.31
C THR A 35 -56.94 4.87 -54.09
N GLN A 36 -55.72 5.33 -53.77
CA GLN A 36 -54.53 4.50 -53.60
C GLN A 36 -54.29 3.54 -54.77
N HIS A 37 -54.63 3.96 -55.99
CA HIS A 37 -54.38 3.17 -57.20
C HIS A 37 -53.00 3.46 -57.78
N PRO A 38 -52.36 2.45 -58.41
CA PRO A 38 -51.02 2.61 -58.95
C PRO A 38 -50.98 3.68 -60.05
N ILE A 39 -50.09 4.66 -59.89
CA ILE A 39 -49.93 5.78 -60.81
C ILE A 39 -49.13 5.27 -62.02
N THR A 40 -49.84 4.85 -63.06
CA THR A 40 -49.28 4.41 -64.35
C THR A 40 -49.82 5.27 -65.49
N PHE A 41 -49.08 5.37 -66.60
CA PHE A 41 -49.53 6.10 -67.79
C PHE A 41 -50.90 5.62 -68.31
N SER A 42 -51.21 4.32 -68.18
CA SER A 42 -52.52 3.77 -68.54
C SER A 42 -53.61 4.24 -67.58
N ALA A 43 -53.38 4.12 -66.28
CA ALA A 43 -54.35 4.55 -65.27
C ALA A 43 -54.63 6.05 -65.35
N VAL A 44 -53.61 6.88 -65.59
CA VAL A 44 -53.76 8.33 -65.74
C VAL A 44 -54.52 8.69 -67.01
N ALA A 45 -54.25 8.00 -68.13
CA ALA A 45 -54.98 8.20 -69.39
C ALA A 45 -56.47 7.91 -69.24
N GLU A 46 -56.81 6.79 -68.57
CA GLU A 46 -58.18 6.38 -68.29
C GLU A 46 -58.88 7.35 -67.32
N ALA A 47 -58.22 7.71 -66.22
CA ALA A 47 -58.79 8.62 -65.22
C ALA A 47 -59.00 10.06 -65.73
N ALA A 48 -58.15 10.53 -66.64
CA ALA A 48 -58.23 11.88 -67.20
C ALA A 48 -58.98 11.97 -68.53
N GLY A 49 -59.32 10.84 -69.16
CA GLY A 49 -59.96 10.79 -70.48
C GLY A 49 -59.10 11.35 -71.60
N VAL A 50 -57.78 11.13 -71.56
CA VAL A 50 -56.81 11.61 -72.56
C VAL A 50 -56.06 10.44 -73.21
N SER A 51 -55.56 10.64 -74.43
CA SER A 51 -54.80 9.58 -75.10
C SER A 51 -53.40 9.41 -74.50
N LYS A 52 -52.89 8.17 -74.45
CA LYS A 52 -51.52 7.87 -74.02
C LYS A 52 -50.48 8.65 -74.84
N ALA A 53 -50.71 8.77 -76.15
CA ALA A 53 -49.85 9.53 -77.05
C ALA A 53 -49.72 11.01 -76.65
N TRP A 54 -50.79 11.64 -76.14
CA TRP A 54 -50.74 13.00 -75.64
C TRP A 54 -49.90 13.12 -74.37
N LEU A 55 -50.05 12.17 -73.42
CA LEU A 55 -49.23 12.11 -72.20
C LEU A 55 -47.73 11.97 -72.49
N TYR A 56 -47.37 11.20 -73.52
CA TYR A 56 -45.96 11.07 -73.93
C TYR A 56 -45.43 12.28 -74.70
N LYS A 57 -46.30 12.98 -75.44
CA LYS A 57 -45.94 14.19 -76.20
C LYS A 57 -45.59 15.36 -75.28
N GLU A 58 -46.23 15.43 -74.11
CA GLU A 58 -46.06 16.52 -73.16
C GLU A 58 -45.02 16.15 -72.07
N ALA A 59 -43.79 16.64 -72.23
CA ALA A 59 -42.66 16.23 -71.38
C ALA A 59 -42.86 16.51 -69.89
N SER A 60 -43.53 17.62 -69.54
CA SER A 60 -43.82 18.00 -68.15
C SER A 60 -44.76 17.02 -67.45
N VAL A 61 -45.76 16.51 -68.17
CA VAL A 61 -46.72 15.51 -67.66
C VAL A 61 -46.03 14.16 -67.49
N LYS A 62 -45.21 13.76 -68.48
CA LYS A 62 -44.44 12.53 -68.43
C LYS A 62 -43.55 12.46 -67.19
N GLN A 63 -42.75 13.50 -66.95
CA GLN A 63 -41.86 13.59 -65.79
C GLN A 63 -42.63 13.49 -64.46
N ARG A 64 -43.79 14.16 -64.37
CA ARG A 64 -44.61 14.14 -63.16
C ARG A 64 -45.20 12.75 -62.87
N ILE A 65 -45.67 12.04 -63.90
CA ILE A 65 -46.18 10.66 -63.74
C ILE A 65 -45.05 9.71 -63.32
N GLU A 66 -43.86 9.86 -63.89
CA GLU A 66 -42.68 9.05 -63.53
C GLU A 66 -42.26 9.28 -62.07
N GLN A 67 -42.15 10.54 -61.63
CA GLN A 67 -41.82 10.88 -60.24
C GLN A 67 -42.83 10.29 -59.24
N LEU A 68 -44.13 10.45 -59.51
CA LEU A 68 -45.18 9.93 -58.64
C LEU A 68 -45.21 8.39 -58.62
N ARG A 69 -44.88 7.75 -59.74
CA ARG A 69 -44.74 6.29 -59.82
C ARG A 69 -43.58 5.79 -58.98
N ASP A 70 -42.43 6.45 -59.01
CA ASP A 70 -41.27 6.04 -58.23
C ASP A 70 -41.48 6.26 -56.73
N GLN A 71 -42.15 7.35 -56.34
CA GLN A 71 -42.58 7.58 -54.95
C GLN A 71 -43.55 6.48 -54.47
N SER A 72 -44.49 6.06 -55.31
CA SER A 72 -45.43 4.97 -54.97
C SER A 72 -44.73 3.60 -54.85
N ARG A 73 -43.63 3.36 -55.57
CA ARG A 73 -42.83 2.12 -55.49
C ARG A 73 -42.01 2.04 -54.22
N GLN A 74 -41.52 3.18 -53.72
CA GLN A 74 -40.83 3.26 -52.45
C GLN A 74 -41.78 3.05 -51.26
N THR A 75 -43.09 3.19 -51.47
CA THR A 75 -44.12 3.12 -50.42
C THR A 75 -45.11 1.95 -50.58
N GLY A 76 -44.89 1.01 -51.51
CA GLY A 76 -45.74 -0.18 -51.76
C GLY A 76 -45.40 -1.43 -50.90
N PRO A 77 -46.30 -2.44 -50.82
CA PRO A 77 -46.59 -3.20 -49.60
C PRO A 77 -45.43 -4.04 -49.04
N SER A 78 -45.06 -3.70 -47.80
CA SER A 78 -43.90 -4.13 -47.02
C SER A 78 -44.00 -5.50 -46.35
N GLN A 79 -45.17 -6.16 -46.40
CA GLN A 79 -45.53 -7.22 -45.45
C GLN A 79 -44.64 -8.48 -45.51
N ARG A 80 -44.04 -8.80 -46.68
CA ARG A 80 -43.17 -9.99 -46.81
C ARG A 80 -41.69 -9.72 -46.54
N ARG A 81 -41.24 -8.46 -46.58
CA ARG A 81 -39.86 -8.05 -46.26
C ARG A 81 -39.71 -7.63 -44.79
N GLU A 82 -40.76 -7.07 -44.19
CA GLU A 82 -40.77 -6.73 -42.76
C GLU A 82 -40.62 -7.95 -41.85
N SER A 83 -41.28 -9.07 -42.15
CA SER A 83 -41.16 -10.29 -41.30
C SER A 83 -39.77 -10.94 -41.33
N ALA A 84 -39.09 -10.95 -42.48
CA ALA A 84 -37.71 -11.41 -42.58
C ALA A 84 -36.72 -10.42 -41.92
N SER A 85 -36.96 -9.11 -42.07
CA SER A 85 -36.18 -8.06 -41.42
C SER A 85 -36.32 -8.09 -39.90
N GLU A 86 -37.55 -8.18 -39.37
CA GLU A 86 -37.82 -8.30 -37.94
C GLU A 86 -37.20 -9.56 -37.34
N LYS A 87 -37.28 -10.71 -38.03
CA LYS A 87 -36.66 -11.95 -37.54
C LYS A 87 -35.13 -11.81 -37.49
N SER A 88 -34.52 -11.16 -38.48
CA SER A 88 -33.09 -10.85 -38.50
C SER A 88 -32.70 -9.88 -37.38
N LEU A 89 -33.47 -8.80 -37.17
CA LEU A 89 -33.29 -7.85 -36.08
C LEU A 89 -33.44 -8.48 -34.69
N ARG A 90 -34.40 -9.39 -34.50
CA ARG A 90 -34.56 -10.18 -33.26
C ARG A 90 -33.36 -11.09 -33.03
N GLY A 91 -32.88 -11.77 -34.08
CA GLY A 91 -31.68 -12.60 -34.01
C GLY A 91 -30.45 -11.80 -33.62
N LEU A 92 -30.23 -10.64 -34.26
CA LEU A 92 -29.12 -9.74 -33.93
C LEU A 92 -29.23 -9.21 -32.50
N ASN A 93 -30.42 -8.77 -32.07
CA ASN A 93 -30.65 -8.33 -30.69
C ASN A 93 -30.37 -9.45 -29.68
N GLN A 94 -30.76 -10.69 -29.98
CA GLN A 94 -30.48 -11.82 -29.10
C GLN A 94 -28.98 -12.09 -28.99
N THR A 95 -28.26 -12.07 -30.12
CA THR A 95 -26.81 -12.24 -30.14
C THR A 95 -26.11 -11.12 -29.36
N LEU A 96 -26.54 -9.87 -29.54
CA LEU A 96 -26.00 -8.72 -28.81
C LEU A 96 -26.26 -8.83 -27.31
N ARG A 97 -27.46 -9.23 -26.88
CA ARG A 97 -27.79 -9.48 -25.47
C ARG A 97 -26.94 -10.59 -24.87
N ASN A 98 -26.78 -11.70 -25.60
CA ASN A 98 -25.93 -12.80 -25.15
C ASN A 98 -24.48 -12.32 -24.99
N ARG A 99 -23.96 -11.54 -25.94
CA ARG A 99 -22.60 -11.00 -25.86
C ARG A 99 -22.45 -10.00 -24.72
N LEU A 100 -23.45 -9.14 -24.48
CA LEU A 100 -23.49 -8.23 -23.35
C LEU A 100 -23.41 -9.02 -22.04
N GLN A 101 -24.23 -10.07 -21.89
CA GLN A 101 -24.24 -10.91 -20.70
C GLN A 101 -22.90 -11.62 -20.47
N THR A 102 -22.27 -12.13 -21.55
CA THR A 102 -20.93 -12.72 -21.47
C THR A 102 -19.90 -11.70 -21.03
N VAL A 103 -19.86 -10.52 -21.65
CA VAL A 103 -18.90 -9.46 -21.32
C VAL A 103 -19.10 -8.96 -19.89
N GLU A 104 -20.35 -8.81 -19.43
CA GLU A 104 -20.64 -8.44 -18.05
C GLU A 104 -20.22 -9.52 -17.05
N ALA A 105 -20.39 -10.80 -17.39
CA ALA A 105 -19.90 -11.90 -16.57
C ALA A 105 -18.37 -11.91 -16.47
N GLU A 106 -17.68 -11.75 -17.60
CA GLU A 106 -16.22 -11.60 -17.65
C GLU A 106 -15.75 -10.38 -16.84
N ASN A 107 -16.45 -9.24 -16.94
CA ASN A 107 -16.09 -8.03 -16.19
C ASN A 107 -16.26 -8.24 -14.68
N ARG A 108 -17.32 -8.91 -14.25
CA ARG A 108 -17.53 -9.27 -12.83
C ARG A 108 -16.42 -10.19 -12.32
N GLU A 109 -16.05 -11.20 -13.09
CA GLU A 109 -14.99 -12.13 -12.71
C GLU A 109 -13.62 -11.44 -12.64
N LEU A 110 -13.28 -10.60 -13.63
CA LEU A 110 -12.04 -9.83 -13.61
C LEU A 110 -11.98 -8.86 -12.42
N ARG A 111 -13.10 -8.24 -12.04
CA ARG A 111 -13.16 -7.39 -10.83
C ARG A 111 -12.90 -8.19 -9.56
N ARG A 112 -13.51 -9.38 -9.45
CA ARG A 112 -13.27 -10.30 -8.32
C ARG A 112 -11.80 -10.72 -8.24
N GLN A 113 -11.19 -11.06 -9.38
CA GLN A 113 -9.77 -11.41 -9.44
C GLN A 113 -8.88 -10.24 -9.02
N ASN A 114 -9.18 -9.02 -9.49
CA ASN A 114 -8.45 -7.81 -9.08
C ASN A 114 -8.55 -7.53 -7.57
N GLU A 115 -9.71 -7.76 -6.96
CA GLU A 115 -9.88 -7.61 -5.51
C GLU A 115 -9.02 -8.61 -4.73
N ILE A 116 -8.99 -9.88 -5.18
CA ILE A 116 -8.13 -10.92 -4.62
C ILE A 116 -6.65 -10.55 -4.78
N PHE A 117 -6.23 -10.11 -5.96
CA PHE A 117 -4.84 -9.67 -6.20
C PHE A 117 -4.47 -8.45 -5.35
N GLY A 118 -5.40 -7.52 -5.14
CA GLY A 118 -5.21 -6.39 -4.22
C GLY A 118 -4.94 -6.87 -2.79
N GLY A 119 -5.68 -7.86 -2.30
CA GLY A 119 -5.44 -8.50 -1.01
C GLY A 119 -4.05 -9.16 -0.92
N TYR A 120 -3.64 -9.91 -1.95
CA TYR A 120 -2.31 -10.50 -1.98
C TYR A 120 -1.19 -9.46 -1.98
N LEU A 121 -1.35 -8.36 -2.72
CA LEU A 121 -0.35 -7.29 -2.78
C LEU A 121 -0.15 -6.60 -1.43
N LEU A 122 -1.23 -6.39 -0.66
CA LEU A 122 -1.13 -5.89 0.72
C LEU A 122 -0.36 -6.87 1.63
N ARG A 123 -0.63 -8.17 1.51
CA ARG A 123 0.08 -9.19 2.28
C ARG A 123 1.56 -9.25 1.93
N ILE A 124 1.92 -9.16 0.65
CA ILE A 124 3.31 -9.13 0.19
C ILE A 124 4.05 -7.92 0.77
N ARG A 125 3.45 -6.72 0.71
CA ARG A 125 4.07 -5.51 1.29
C ARG A 125 4.34 -5.63 2.79
N GLU A 126 3.42 -6.22 3.53
CA GLU A 126 3.62 -6.45 4.97
C GLU A 126 4.77 -7.44 5.22
N LEU A 127 4.86 -8.51 4.43
CA LEU A 127 5.95 -9.47 4.51
C LEU A 127 7.30 -8.84 4.14
N GLU A 128 7.35 -7.99 3.10
CA GLU A 128 8.54 -7.25 2.71
C GLU A 128 9.03 -6.33 3.84
N LYS A 129 8.10 -5.65 4.53
CA LYS A 129 8.44 -4.80 5.68
C LYS A 129 9.04 -5.61 6.83
N GLN A 130 8.48 -6.79 7.11
CA GLN A 130 9.01 -7.70 8.14
C GLN A 130 10.40 -8.22 7.76
N LEU A 131 10.61 -8.58 6.50
CA LEU A 131 11.93 -8.99 6.01
C LEU A 131 12.95 -7.87 6.13
N GLN A 132 12.61 -6.64 5.76
CA GLN A 132 13.49 -5.48 5.93
C GLN A 132 13.89 -5.27 7.39
N HIS A 133 12.93 -5.43 8.32
CA HIS A 133 13.21 -5.32 9.75
C HIS A 133 14.19 -6.40 10.22
N LEU A 134 13.93 -7.67 9.85
CA LEU A 134 14.80 -8.79 10.21
C LEU A 134 16.18 -8.69 9.56
N GLU A 135 16.27 -8.18 8.34
CA GLU A 135 17.56 -7.92 7.68
C GLU A 135 18.35 -6.83 8.40
N ALA A 136 17.69 -5.75 8.81
CA ALA A 136 18.33 -4.69 9.59
C ALA A 136 18.84 -5.22 10.95
N GLU A 137 18.04 -6.01 11.66
CA GLU A 137 18.45 -6.67 12.91
C GLU A 137 19.66 -7.60 12.67
N ASN A 138 19.61 -8.42 11.62
CA ASN A 138 20.73 -9.29 11.27
C ASN A 138 22.00 -8.52 10.90
N GLN A 139 21.89 -7.38 10.22
CA GLN A 139 23.03 -6.52 9.94
C GLN A 139 23.62 -5.94 11.23
N GLN A 140 22.77 -5.47 12.16
CA GLN A 140 23.23 -5.01 13.47
C GLN A 140 23.95 -6.13 14.23
N LEU A 141 23.36 -7.32 14.32
CA LEU A 141 23.98 -8.48 14.96
C LEU A 141 25.30 -8.89 14.30
N LYS A 142 25.41 -8.78 12.97
CA LYS A 142 26.67 -9.00 12.25
C LYS A 142 27.72 -7.96 12.64
N HIS A 143 27.37 -6.68 12.70
CA HIS A 143 28.28 -5.63 13.14
C HIS A 143 28.77 -5.85 14.59
N LEU A 144 27.87 -6.21 15.51
CA LEU A 144 28.20 -6.63 16.88
C LEU A 144 29.19 -7.81 16.91
N LYS A 145 28.97 -8.83 16.07
CA LYS A 145 29.88 -9.98 15.94
C LYS A 145 31.22 -9.63 15.29
N THR A 146 31.28 -8.71 14.34
CA THR A 146 32.55 -8.27 13.74
C THR A 146 33.43 -7.48 14.71
N GLY A 147 32.85 -6.81 15.70
CA GLY A 147 33.60 -6.23 16.83
C GLY A 147 34.20 -7.29 17.78
N THR A 148 33.76 -8.56 17.69
CA THR A 148 34.23 -9.68 18.52
C THR A 148 35.49 -10.35 17.94
N THR A 149 35.90 -10.04 16.71
CA THR A 149 36.96 -10.76 16.01
C THR A 149 38.13 -9.87 15.63
N HIS A 150 39.02 -9.56 16.59
CA HIS A 150 40.48 -9.43 16.35
C HIS A 150 41.39 -9.32 17.61
N ASN A 151 40.96 -9.70 18.82
CA ASN A 151 41.81 -9.59 20.02
C ASN A 151 42.55 -10.86 20.45
N THR A 152 42.49 -11.98 19.72
CA THR A 152 43.28 -13.18 20.08
C THR A 152 44.79 -12.90 20.13
N ARG A 153 45.27 -11.90 19.37
CA ARG A 153 46.67 -11.46 19.44
C ARG A 153 46.95 -10.60 20.68
N VAL A 154 46.00 -9.75 21.07
CA VAL A 154 46.06 -8.88 22.25
C VAL A 154 46.05 -9.74 23.51
N TYR A 155 45.01 -10.57 23.71
CA TYR A 155 44.92 -11.45 24.88
C TYR A 155 46.05 -12.47 24.97
N LYS A 156 46.68 -12.84 23.84
CA LYS A 156 47.85 -13.72 23.88
C LYS A 156 49.04 -13.06 24.60
N GLN A 157 49.22 -11.75 24.49
CA GLN A 157 50.28 -11.03 25.19
C GLN A 157 49.99 -10.98 26.70
N ASP A 158 48.78 -10.59 27.07
CA ASP A 158 48.35 -10.46 28.47
C ASP A 158 48.38 -11.80 29.20
N LEU A 159 47.89 -12.87 28.56
CA LEU A 159 47.87 -14.21 29.15
C LEU A 159 49.27 -14.81 29.27
N ASN A 160 50.20 -14.48 28.37
CA ASN A 160 51.60 -14.88 28.53
C ASN A 160 52.26 -14.17 29.72
N ALA A 161 51.93 -12.89 29.97
CA ALA A 161 52.42 -12.16 31.14
C ALA A 161 51.89 -12.76 32.46
N LEU A 162 50.68 -13.31 32.44
CA LEU A 162 50.07 -14.07 33.54
C LEU A 162 50.57 -15.54 33.63
N GLY A 163 51.54 -15.94 32.80
CA GLY A 163 52.12 -17.30 32.80
C GLY A 163 51.23 -18.37 32.16
N ILE A 164 50.17 -17.99 31.43
CA ILE A 164 49.18 -18.91 30.84
C ILE A 164 49.47 -19.10 29.36
N LYS A 165 49.83 -20.32 28.99
CA LYS A 165 50.06 -20.69 27.58
C LYS A 165 48.74 -20.99 26.87
N LEU A 166 48.44 -20.22 25.83
CA LEU A 166 47.23 -20.40 25.02
C LEU A 166 47.24 -21.71 24.20
N ASN A 167 46.54 -22.74 24.67
CA ASN A 167 46.29 -23.98 23.91
C ASN A 167 45.22 -23.78 22.82
N SER A 168 45.00 -24.79 21.96
CA SER A 168 44.02 -24.71 20.86
C SER A 168 42.58 -24.54 21.36
N THR A 169 42.21 -25.20 22.45
CA THR A 169 40.87 -25.13 23.05
C THR A 169 40.54 -23.73 23.57
N LEU A 170 41.41 -23.15 24.41
CA LEU A 170 41.29 -21.77 24.91
C LEU A 170 41.32 -20.75 23.78
N ARG A 171 42.17 -20.97 22.76
CA ARG A 171 42.23 -20.07 21.59
C ARG A 171 40.93 -20.07 20.79
N ASN A 172 40.30 -21.22 20.62
CA ASN A 172 39.02 -21.34 19.94
C ASN A 172 37.89 -20.75 20.81
N LEU A 173 37.94 -20.99 22.12
CA LEU A 173 36.97 -20.44 23.08
C LEU A 173 37.02 -18.90 23.09
N ILE A 174 38.20 -18.31 23.21
CA ILE A 174 38.40 -16.85 23.18
C ILE A 174 37.98 -16.24 21.83
N ARG A 175 38.14 -16.97 20.71
CA ARG A 175 37.70 -16.50 19.39
C ARG A 175 36.18 -16.54 19.20
N ALA A 176 35.51 -17.47 19.86
CA ALA A 176 34.08 -17.68 19.74
C ALA A 176 33.26 -16.85 20.76
N THR A 177 33.92 -16.23 21.74
CA THR A 177 33.28 -15.55 22.87
C THR A 177 33.45 -14.02 22.74
N PRO A 178 32.41 -13.22 23.04
CA PRO A 178 32.51 -11.76 23.13
C PRO A 178 33.69 -11.25 23.97
N ASN A 179 34.38 -10.20 23.50
CA ASN A 179 35.54 -9.62 24.17
C ASN A 179 35.26 -9.23 25.63
N ALA A 180 34.10 -8.63 25.91
CA ALA A 180 33.73 -8.21 27.26
C ALA A 180 33.71 -9.38 28.27
N ILE A 181 33.27 -10.57 27.85
CA ILE A 181 33.26 -11.77 28.70
C ILE A 181 34.69 -12.26 28.93
N VAL A 182 35.54 -12.21 27.90
CA VAL A 182 36.95 -12.58 28.02
C VAL A 182 37.69 -11.62 28.96
N GLU A 183 37.46 -10.31 28.83
CA GLU A 183 38.03 -9.27 29.71
C GLU A 183 37.59 -9.46 31.16
N THR A 184 36.29 -9.70 31.39
CA THR A 184 35.74 -9.98 32.73
C THR A 184 36.38 -11.24 33.34
N ALA A 185 36.55 -12.30 32.55
CA ALA A 185 37.19 -13.52 32.99
C ALA A 185 38.68 -13.34 33.32
N ILE A 186 39.40 -12.49 32.57
CA ILE A 186 40.79 -12.13 32.86
C ILE A 186 40.87 -11.32 34.16
N GLN A 187 40.01 -10.33 34.36
CA GLN A 187 39.96 -9.54 35.60
C GLN A 187 39.68 -10.42 36.83
N ALA A 188 38.72 -11.33 36.74
CA ALA A 188 38.43 -12.29 37.81
C ALA A 188 39.64 -13.19 38.12
N LEU A 189 40.42 -13.56 37.10
CA LEU A 189 41.64 -14.34 37.26
C LEU A 189 42.75 -13.54 37.94
N GLU A 190 42.96 -12.27 37.55
CA GLU A 190 43.91 -11.37 38.19
C GLU A 190 43.58 -11.16 39.68
N GLU A 191 42.32 -10.93 40.00
CA GLU A 191 41.84 -10.83 41.39
C GLU A 191 42.10 -12.12 42.17
N ALA A 192 41.74 -13.27 41.59
CA ALA A 192 41.92 -14.56 42.26
C ALA A 192 43.40 -14.94 42.44
N LEU A 193 44.28 -14.56 41.51
CA LEU A 193 45.73 -14.69 41.63
C LEU A 193 46.28 -13.78 42.73
N SER A 194 45.80 -12.53 42.83
CA SER A 194 46.22 -11.59 43.87
C SER A 194 45.89 -12.10 45.29
N ARG A 195 44.80 -12.87 45.41
CA ARG A 195 44.39 -13.52 46.66
C ARG A 195 45.04 -14.89 46.91
N GLY A 196 45.86 -15.38 45.98
CA GLY A 196 46.50 -16.70 46.06
C GLY A 196 45.52 -17.88 45.98
N LEU A 197 44.31 -17.67 45.47
CA LEU A 197 43.22 -18.66 45.46
C LEU A 197 43.24 -19.59 44.24
N VAL A 198 44.20 -19.42 43.33
CA VAL A 198 44.23 -20.14 42.04
C VAL A 198 45.47 -21.02 41.92
N SER A 199 45.24 -22.34 41.93
CA SER A 199 46.29 -23.32 41.66
C SER A 199 46.51 -23.58 40.16
N ASN A 200 45.45 -23.49 39.33
CA ASN A 200 45.52 -23.68 37.88
C ASN A 200 44.89 -22.50 37.12
N PRO A 201 45.70 -21.49 36.74
CA PRO A 201 45.22 -20.27 36.09
C PRO A 201 44.57 -20.51 34.71
N GLY A 202 45.08 -21.46 33.93
CA GLY A 202 44.53 -21.78 32.60
C GLY A 202 43.18 -22.50 32.68
N GLY A 203 43.01 -23.39 33.66
CA GLY A 203 41.73 -24.05 33.93
C GLY A 203 40.68 -23.09 34.48
N PHE A 204 41.09 -22.18 35.37
CA PHE A 204 40.24 -21.13 35.91
C PHE A 204 39.71 -20.22 34.79
N LEU A 205 40.61 -19.71 33.93
CA LEU A 205 40.21 -18.86 32.81
C LEU A 205 39.27 -19.60 31.85
N HIS A 206 39.53 -20.87 31.57
CA HIS A 206 38.65 -21.67 30.73
C HIS A 206 37.24 -21.77 31.32
N ALA A 207 37.12 -22.02 32.62
CA ALA A 207 35.82 -22.08 33.30
C ALA A 207 35.12 -20.72 33.30
N ALA A 208 35.84 -19.65 33.65
CA ALA A 208 35.30 -18.29 33.69
C ALA A 208 34.76 -17.82 32.32
N VAL A 209 35.48 -18.12 31.22
CA VAL A 209 35.05 -17.78 29.86
C VAL A 209 33.91 -18.71 29.39
N LYS A 210 33.98 -20.01 29.70
CA LYS A 210 32.95 -20.98 29.28
C LYS A 210 31.61 -20.76 29.97
N ASP A 211 31.66 -20.48 31.27
CA ASP A 211 30.47 -20.35 32.12
C ASP A 211 30.04 -18.88 32.27
N CYS A 212 30.66 -17.97 31.50
CA CYS A 212 30.33 -16.54 31.45
C CYS A 212 30.26 -15.88 32.82
N TRP A 213 31.28 -16.08 33.66
CA TRP A 213 31.31 -15.50 35.00
C TRP A 213 31.17 -13.99 34.95
N GLN A 214 30.31 -13.46 35.82
CA GLN A 214 30.13 -12.03 36.01
C GLN A 214 30.70 -11.65 37.37
N PRO A 215 31.25 -10.43 37.51
CA PRO A 215 31.58 -9.91 38.82
C PRO A 215 30.30 -9.93 39.63
N ASN A 216 30.37 -10.41 40.87
CA ASN A 216 29.25 -10.22 41.78
C ASN A 216 28.93 -8.72 41.80
N GLU A 217 27.64 -8.36 41.75
CA GLU A 217 27.23 -6.99 42.04
C GLU A 217 27.96 -6.60 43.33
N SER A 218 28.71 -5.49 43.30
CA SER A 218 29.31 -4.98 44.51
C SER A 218 28.17 -4.88 45.51
N LEU A 219 28.24 -5.64 46.61
CA LEU A 219 27.41 -5.40 47.78
C LEU A 219 27.42 -3.89 47.97
N GLY A 220 26.24 -3.26 47.86
CA GLY A 220 26.09 -1.82 47.60
C GLY A 220 27.17 -0.99 48.29
N ASN A 221 27.91 -0.25 47.48
CA ASN A 221 28.92 0.74 47.86
C ASN A 221 29.77 0.35 49.09
N VAL A 222 30.89 -0.35 48.85
CA VAL A 222 31.99 -0.43 49.83
C VAL A 222 32.31 0.96 50.41
N ALA A 223 32.23 2.01 49.58
CA ALA A 223 32.36 3.41 49.99
C ALA A 223 31.23 3.92 50.93
N GLU A 224 29.98 3.51 50.77
CA GLU A 224 28.86 3.87 51.67
C GLU A 224 28.98 3.10 53.00
N LEU A 225 29.41 1.83 52.95
CA LEU A 225 29.66 1.04 54.15
C LEU A 225 30.83 1.62 54.96
N ASP A 226 31.90 2.05 54.29
CA ASP A 226 33.05 2.71 54.91
C ASP A 226 32.64 4.08 55.49
N THR A 227 31.87 4.88 54.75
CA THR A 227 31.35 6.17 55.22
C THR A 227 30.43 6.01 56.44
N PHE A 228 29.53 5.01 56.42
CA PHE A 228 28.70 4.69 57.57
C PHE A 228 29.56 4.28 58.77
N ASN A 229 30.54 3.40 58.58
CA ASN A 229 31.40 2.92 59.66
C ASN A 229 32.23 4.04 60.30
N GLU A 230 32.69 5.01 59.50
CA GLU A 230 33.40 6.19 59.98
C GLU A 230 32.48 7.12 60.78
N TRP A 231 31.32 7.48 60.23
CA TRP A 231 30.33 8.30 60.93
C TRP A 231 29.83 7.62 62.21
N TRP A 232 29.55 6.33 62.16
CA TRP A 232 29.07 5.53 63.29
C TRP A 232 30.05 5.58 64.46
N ARG A 233 31.34 5.34 64.19
CA ARG A 233 32.39 5.38 65.21
C ARG A 233 32.50 6.76 65.84
N TRP A 234 32.50 7.81 65.01
CA TRP A 234 32.53 9.19 65.50
C TRP A 234 31.31 9.51 66.37
N ALA A 235 30.10 9.23 65.89
CA ALA A 235 28.86 9.52 66.61
C ALA A 235 28.73 8.72 67.91
N TYR A 236 29.21 7.48 67.93
CA TYR A 236 29.23 6.63 69.13
C TYR A 236 30.23 7.16 70.17
N ASP A 237 31.42 7.58 69.75
CA ASP A 237 32.45 8.16 70.62
C ASP A 237 32.02 9.50 71.23
N GLN A 238 31.28 10.32 70.46
CA GLN A 238 30.65 11.55 70.96
C GLN A 238 29.40 11.29 71.84
N GLY A 239 28.99 10.02 72.00
CA GLY A 239 27.82 9.63 72.79
C GLY A 239 26.48 10.04 72.17
N LEU A 240 26.45 10.41 70.88
CA LEU A 240 25.23 10.82 70.16
C LEU A 240 24.34 9.62 69.84
N VAL A 241 24.95 8.44 69.69
CA VAL A 241 24.28 7.19 69.31
C VAL A 241 24.78 6.02 70.16
N LYS A 242 23.90 5.04 70.40
CA LYS A 242 24.13 3.91 71.33
C LYS A 242 24.16 2.54 70.63
N ALA A 243 23.36 2.35 69.58
CA ALA A 243 23.27 1.09 68.84
C ALA A 243 22.81 1.32 67.39
N ALA A 244 23.15 0.41 66.48
CA ALA A 244 22.66 0.40 65.12
C ALA A 244 21.99 -0.93 64.81
N THR A 245 20.99 -0.91 63.95
CA THR A 245 20.31 -2.11 63.44
C THR A 245 19.79 -1.86 62.02
N GLN A 246 19.33 -2.90 61.35
CA GLN A 246 18.70 -2.81 60.03
C GLN A 246 17.24 -3.25 60.14
N ILE A 247 16.32 -2.40 59.67
CA ILE A 247 14.88 -2.64 59.65
C ILE A 247 14.42 -2.47 58.20
N ASP A 248 13.82 -3.51 57.62
CA ASP A 248 13.34 -3.53 56.22
C ASP A 248 14.38 -3.07 55.18
N GLY A 249 15.65 -3.43 55.40
CA GLY A 249 16.75 -3.06 54.53
C GLY A 249 17.35 -1.67 54.78
N VAL A 250 16.71 -0.84 55.61
CA VAL A 250 17.17 0.53 55.94
C VAL A 250 17.91 0.53 57.27
N GLN A 251 19.08 1.16 57.29
CA GLN A 251 19.89 1.28 58.49
C GLN A 251 19.30 2.29 59.47
N HIS A 252 19.19 1.90 60.74
CA HIS A 252 18.64 2.70 61.82
C HIS A 252 19.63 2.78 62.98
N VAL A 253 19.56 3.89 63.70
CA VAL A 253 20.48 4.25 64.76
C VAL A 253 19.70 4.68 65.99
N LEU A 254 20.05 4.12 67.15
CA LEU A 254 19.51 4.49 68.45
C LEU A 254 20.27 5.70 68.98
N THR A 255 19.58 6.81 69.17
CA THR A 255 20.15 8.05 69.71
C THR A 255 20.37 8.00 71.22
N ALA A 256 21.09 8.98 71.76
CA ALA A 256 21.27 9.16 73.21
C ALA A 256 19.93 9.22 73.97
N ASP A 257 18.91 9.83 73.35
CA ASP A 257 17.55 10.01 73.87
C ASP A 257 16.67 8.75 73.75
N GLU A 258 17.24 7.61 73.35
CA GLU A 258 16.55 6.32 73.16
C GLU A 258 15.54 6.27 72.01
N GLU A 259 15.65 7.19 71.06
CA GLU A 259 14.86 7.19 69.82
C GLU A 259 15.61 6.51 68.67
N TRP A 260 14.92 5.63 67.93
CA TRP A 260 15.42 5.04 66.69
C TRP A 260 15.19 5.98 65.51
N LEU A 261 16.27 6.37 64.83
CA LEU A 261 16.23 7.22 63.64
C LEU A 261 16.79 6.48 62.42
N PRO A 262 16.18 6.62 61.23
CA PRO A 262 16.80 6.20 59.98
C PRO A 262 18.14 6.91 59.76
N LEU A 263 19.11 6.22 59.16
CA LEU A 263 20.47 6.71 58.98
C LEU A 263 20.54 8.07 58.28
N ASP A 264 19.78 8.30 57.21
CA ASP A 264 19.76 9.58 56.51
C ASP A 264 19.34 10.75 57.41
N THR A 265 18.39 10.48 58.31
CA THR A 265 17.92 11.48 59.29
C THR A 265 18.99 11.73 60.35
N ALA A 266 19.68 10.67 60.79
CA ALA A 266 20.76 10.77 61.76
C ALA A 266 21.99 11.52 61.20
N LEU A 267 22.37 11.27 59.93
CA LEU A 267 23.45 11.96 59.22
C LEU A 267 23.15 13.46 59.05
N THR A 268 21.88 13.81 58.79
CA THR A 268 21.45 15.21 58.69
C THR A 268 21.43 15.90 60.04
N ARG A 269 21.03 15.18 61.09
CA ARG A 269 20.93 15.72 62.46
C ARG A 269 22.29 15.86 63.13
N TYR A 270 23.22 14.95 62.84
CA TYR A 270 24.57 14.91 63.38
C TYR A 270 25.58 14.88 62.23
N PRO A 271 25.77 16.01 61.52
CA PRO A 271 26.76 16.09 60.46
C PRO A 271 28.16 15.95 61.06
N MET A 272 28.93 15.00 60.55
CA MET A 272 30.34 14.85 60.92
C MET A 272 31.11 16.01 60.31
N ASP A 273 31.57 16.94 61.16
CA ASP A 273 32.25 18.15 60.73
C ASP A 273 33.67 17.81 60.24
N THR A 274 33.84 17.60 58.93
CA THR A 274 35.13 17.25 58.32
C THR A 274 36.19 18.37 58.46
N ALA A 275 35.80 19.55 58.96
CA ALA A 275 36.66 20.70 59.18
C ALA A 275 37.58 20.62 60.43
N ILE A 276 37.43 19.62 61.31
CA ILE A 276 38.28 19.49 62.51
C ILE A 276 39.46 18.51 62.29
N ALA A 277 39.51 17.78 61.17
CA ALA A 277 40.59 16.83 60.88
C ALA A 277 41.86 17.46 60.27
N ASN A 278 41.87 18.76 59.95
CA ASN A 278 43.08 19.49 59.52
C ASN A 278 43.05 20.93 60.06
N PRO A 279 43.66 21.22 61.23
CA PRO A 279 43.92 22.61 61.59
C PRO A 279 44.92 23.20 60.58
N PRO A 280 44.72 24.44 60.08
CA PRO A 280 45.77 25.12 59.34
C PRO A 280 46.97 25.30 60.27
N LEU A 281 48.12 24.79 59.84
CA LEU A 281 49.39 24.95 60.52
C LEU A 281 49.67 26.45 60.75
N PRO A 282 50.00 26.89 61.97
CA PRO A 282 50.72 28.14 62.17
C PRO A 282 52.17 28.05 61.68
#